data_AF-A0A6B3M2E8-F1
#
_entry.id   AF-A0A6B3M2E8-F1
#
_cell.length_a   1.000
_cell.length_b   1.000
_cell.length_c   1.000
_cell.angle_alpha   90.00
_cell.angle_beta   90.00
_cell.angle_gamma   90.00
#
_symmetry.space_group_name_H-M   'P 1'
#
loop_
_entity.id
_entity.type
_entity.pdbx_description
1 polymer ?
#
loop_
_entity_poly.entity_id
_entity_poly.type
_entity_poly.pdbx_seq_one_letter_code
_entity_poly.pdbx_strand_id
1 'polypeptide(L)' 'MSKQMCWLPIEGDDQEKILHLRIKPNQSWQPYTAFPEYVVTDYDIPGGSKGYATYHQLRCQGWVLVSSVDWH' A
#
# COMPACT_ATOMS: atom_id res chain seq x y z
N MET A 1 3.12 -17.92 -2.94
CA MET A 1 2.45 -16.86 -2.15
C MET A 1 3.07 -15.54 -2.55
N SER A 2 2.36 -14.68 -3.27
CA SER A 2 2.89 -13.38 -3.71
C SER A 2 2.34 -12.28 -2.83
N LYS A 3 3.16 -11.77 -1.90
CA LYS A 3 2.86 -10.56 -1.14
C LYS A 3 2.86 -9.37 -2.10
N GLN A 4 1.78 -8.61 -2.10
CA GLN A 4 1.53 -7.56 -3.08
C GLN A 4 1.13 -6.26 -2.41
N MET A 5 1.49 -5.16 -3.05
CA MET A 5 1.16 -3.81 -2.63
C MET A 5 0.60 -3.03 -3.82
N CYS A 6 -0.33 -2.11 -3.57
CA CYS A 6 -0.97 -1.28 -4.58
C CYS A 6 -1.33 0.08 -4.00
N TRP A 7 -1.28 1.12 -4.82
CA TRP A 7 -1.73 2.46 -4.44
C TRP A 7 -3.18 2.64 -4.88
N LEU A 8 -4.09 2.66 -3.91
CA LEU A 8 -5.53 2.80 -4.16
C LEU A 8 -6.03 4.15 -3.60
N PRO A 9 -7.04 4.77 -4.24
CA PRO A 9 -7.67 5.97 -3.70
C PRO A 9 -8.28 5.69 -2.33
N ILE A 10 -8.35 6.73 -1.51
CA ILE A 10 -9.07 6.67 -0.24
C ILE A 10 -10.57 6.76 -0.56
N GLU A 11 -11.40 6.01 0.15
CA GLU A 11 -12.86 6.10 -0.05
C GLU A 11 -13.33 7.55 0.14
N GLY A 12 -13.95 8.12 -0.90
CA GLY A 12 -14.44 9.49 -0.91
C GLY A 12 -13.44 10.55 -1.36
N ASP A 13 -12.20 10.18 -1.71
CA ASP A 13 -11.19 11.09 -2.26
C ASP A 13 -10.32 10.41 -3.33
N ASP A 14 -10.56 10.75 -4.60
CA ASP A 14 -9.79 10.24 -5.74
C ASP A 14 -8.43 10.94 -5.92
N GLN A 15 -8.16 12.04 -5.19
CA GLN A 15 -6.91 12.80 -5.29
C GLN A 15 -5.82 12.20 -4.39
N GLU A 16 -6.21 11.66 -3.24
CA GLU A 16 -5.29 11.00 -2.31
C GLU A 16 -5.28 9.48 -2.50
N LYS A 17 -4.08 8.91 -2.70
CA LYS A 17 -3.86 7.46 -2.68
C LYS A 17 -3.14 7.04 -1.41
N ILE A 18 -3.51 5.87 -0.91
CA ILE A 18 -2.87 5.21 0.23
C ILE A 18 -2.40 3.81 -0.16
N LEU A 19 -1.30 3.37 0.45
CA LEU A 19 -0.77 2.03 0.24
C LEU A 19 -1.74 0.98 0.78
N HIS A 20 -2.13 0.04 -0.08
CA HIS A 20 -2.85 -1.17 0.30
C HIS A 20 -1.99 -2.40 0.10
N LEU A 21 -2.18 -3.39 0.96
CA LEU A 21 -1.43 -4.64 1.00
C LEU A 21 -2.38 -5.82 0.85
N ARG A 22 -1.88 -6.91 0.26
CA ARG A 22 -2.50 -8.24 0.33
C ARG A 22 -1.43 -9.32 0.36
N ILE A 23 -1.65 -10.37 1.16
CA ILE A 23 -0.67 -11.45 1.33
C ILE A 23 -0.85 -12.53 0.25
N LYS A 24 -2.08 -12.70 -0.23
CA LYS A 24 -2.43 -13.61 -1.33
C LYS A 24 -3.19 -12.84 -2.41
N PRO A 25 -3.00 -13.16 -3.70
CA PRO A 25 -3.72 -12.50 -4.80
C PRO A 25 -5.25 -12.52 -4.67
N ASN A 26 -5.79 -13.55 -4.04
CA ASN A 26 -7.24 -13.75 -3.92
C ASN A 26 -7.84 -13.06 -2.68
N GLN A 27 -7.02 -12.39 -1.87
CA GLN A 27 -7.51 -11.59 -0.75
C GLN A 27 -7.87 -10.19 -1.22
N SER A 28 -8.89 -9.60 -0.60
CA SER A 28 -9.20 -8.19 -0.77
C SER A 28 -8.00 -7.34 -0.34
N TRP A 29 -7.81 -6.23 -1.02
CA TRP A 29 -6.87 -5.20 -0.60
C TRP A 29 -7.27 -4.64 0.76
N GLN A 30 -6.29 -4.44 1.62
CA GLN A 30 -6.47 -3.87 2.94
C GLN A 30 -5.45 -2.73 3.11
N PRO A 31 -5.80 -1.63 3.78
CA PRO A 31 -4.86 -0.53 3.99
C PRO A 31 -3.62 -1.05 4.74
N TYR A 32 -2.45 -0.46 4.46
CA TYR A 32 -1.19 -0.91 5.08
C TYR A 32 -1.23 -0.87 6.62
N THR A 33 -2.03 0.03 7.19
CA THR A 33 -2.28 0.17 8.64
C THR A 33 -2.95 -1.05 9.28
N ALA A 34 -3.63 -1.90 8.49
CA ALA A 34 -4.21 -3.16 8.97
C ALA A 34 -3.15 -4.24 9.24
N PHE A 35 -1.89 -4.03 8.84
CA PHE A 35 -0.79 -4.96 9.04
C PHE A 35 0.34 -4.33 9.89
N PRO A 36 0.15 -4.23 11.22
CA PRO A 36 1.10 -3.57 12.10
C PRO A 36 2.52 -4.19 12.04
N GLU A 37 2.66 -5.44 11.61
CA GLU A 37 3.95 -6.11 11.43
C GLU A 37 4.78 -5.59 10.23
N TYR A 38 4.14 -4.87 9.30
CA TYR A 38 4.79 -4.32 8.11
C TYR A 38 4.88 -2.79 8.11
N VAL A 39 4.07 -2.13 8.95
CA VAL A 39 3.97 -0.67 9.02
C VAL A 39 5.30 -0.06 9.44
N VAL A 40 5.73 0.93 8.66
CA VAL A 40 6.76 1.90 9.04
C VAL A 40 6.09 3.24 9.16
N THR A 41 6.34 3.94 10.26
CA THR A 41 5.84 5.30 10.47
C THR A 41 6.36 6.20 9.37
N ASP A 42 5.45 6.82 8.62
CA ASP A 42 5.82 7.84 7.62
C ASP A 42 6.34 9.10 8.32
N TYR A 43 7.18 9.85 7.60
CA TYR A 43 7.52 11.21 8.02
C TYR A 43 6.29 12.11 7.92
N ASP A 44 6.10 12.97 8.92
CA ASP A 44 5.02 13.95 8.95
C ASP A 44 5.30 15.09 7.97
N ILE A 45 5.04 14.82 6.68
CA ILE A 45 5.19 15.77 5.58
C ILE A 45 3.78 16.14 5.09
N PRO A 46 3.40 17.43 5.13
CA PRO A 46 2.12 17.87 4.58
C PRO A 46 1.97 17.47 3.11
N GLY A 47 0.91 16.74 2.77
CA GLY A 47 0.65 16.22 1.42
C GLY A 47 1.49 15.00 1.02
N GLY A 48 2.22 14.40 1.96
CA GLY A 48 2.95 13.14 1.74
C GLY A 48 1.99 11.96 1.49
N SER A 49 2.37 11.06 0.58
CA SER A 49 1.59 9.85 0.33
C SER A 49 1.62 8.93 1.55
N LYS A 50 0.44 8.57 2.06
CA LYS A 50 0.28 7.68 3.21
C LYS A 50 0.74 6.26 2.86
N GLY A 51 1.76 5.78 3.55
CA GLY A 51 2.40 4.48 3.38
C GLY A 51 3.70 4.53 2.57
N TYR A 52 4.28 5.70 2.28
CA TYR A 52 5.49 5.81 1.46
C TYR A 52 6.73 5.14 2.08
N ALA A 53 6.96 5.33 3.38
CA ALA A 53 8.05 4.67 4.10
C ALA A 53 7.83 3.15 4.14
N THR A 54 6.58 2.73 4.36
CA THR A 54 6.19 1.32 4.31
C THR A 54 6.45 0.73 2.92
N TYR A 55 6.06 1.44 1.85
CA TYR A 55 6.31 1.02 0.46
C TYR A 55 7.79 0.74 0.20
N HIS A 56 8.68 1.66 0.59
CA HIS A 56 10.12 1.49 0.39
C HIS A 56 10.65 0.25 1.09
N GLN A 57 10.28 0.06 2.36
CA GLN A 57 10.68 -1.12 3.12
C GLN A 57 10.20 -2.42 2.45
N LEU A 58 8.92 -2.48 2.08
CA LEU A 58 8.34 -3.68 1.47
C LEU A 58 8.92 -3.95 0.08
N ARG A 59 9.25 -2.91 -0.68
CA ARG A 59 9.94 -3.06 -1.96
C ARG A 59 11.32 -3.70 -1.79
N CYS A 60 12.07 -3.30 -0.77
CA CYS A 60 13.35 -3.93 -0.41
C CYS A 60 13.19 -5.38 0.07
N GLN A 61 12.05 -5.73 0.68
CA GLN A 61 11.71 -7.09 1.10
C GLN A 61 11.15 -7.96 -0.04
N GLY A 62 11.14 -7.47 -1.28
CA GLY A 62 10.69 -8.24 -2.44
C GLY A 62 9.18 -8.29 -2.65
N TRP A 63 8.42 -7.37 -2.04
CA TRP A 63 6.99 -7.24 -2.34
C TRP A 63 6.77 -6.78 -3.78
N VAL A 64 5.68 -7.28 -4.37
CA VAL A 64 5.31 -6.97 -5.75
C VAL A 64 4.39 -5.75 -5.76
N LEU A 65 4.80 -4.68 -6.43
CA LEU A 65 3.94 -3.55 -6.72
C LEU A 65 3.01 -3.92 -7.88
N VAL A 66 1.70 -3.90 -7.62
CA VAL A 66 0.65 -4.06 -8.64
C VAL A 66 0.14 -2.68 -9.01
N SER A 67 -0.02 -2.43 -10.31
CA SER A 67 -0.57 -1.17 -10.79
C SER A 67 -2.06 -1.07 -10.49
N SER A 68 -2.55 0.12 -10.13
CA SER A 68 -3.98 0.36 -9.99
C SER A 68 -4.73 0.34 -11.33
N VAL A 69 -4.02 0.41 -12.48
CA VAL A 69 -4.66 0.29 -13.82
C VAL A 69 -4.90 -1.15 -14.26
N ASP A 70 -4.21 -2.12 -13.64
CA ASP A 70 -4.43 -3.55 -13.89
C ASP A 70 -5.59 -4.10 -13.02
N TRP A 71 -6.30 -3.23 -12.31
CA TRP A 71 -7.49 -3.54 -11.53
C TRP A 71 -8.73 -3.40 -12.43
N HIS A 72 -9.07 -4.46 -13.15
CA HIS A 72 -10.30 -4.60 -13.95
C HIS A 72 -11.07 -5.86 -13.55
#